data_AF-A0A4R9WW48-F1
#
_entry.id   AF-A0A4R9WW48-F1
#
_cell.length_a   1.000
_cell.length_b   1.000
_cell.length_c   1.000
_cell.angle_alpha   90.00
_cell.angle_beta   90.00
_cell.angle_gamma   90.00
#
_symmetry.space_group_name_H-M   'P 1'
#
loop_
_entity.id
_entity.type
_entity.pdbx_description
1 polymer ?
#
loop_
_entity_poly.entity_id
_entity_poly.type
_entity_poly.pdbx_seq_one_letter_code
_entity_poly.pdbx_strand_id
1 'polypeptide(L)'
;QGLHGLDLTVVAGAAVIDERGYDNVMVAISADEARVLYRERMPVPVSMWQPWRAWFGRDGGARANLFANPVVDLSETRIAPLICYEQLIVWPAFQSMLHSPEIVVATGNGWWTAGTSIVDIQRASATAWAKLFGTPIVMAFN
;
A
#
# COMPACT_ATOMS: atom_id res chain seq x y z
N GLN A 1 9.86 24.40 8.75
CA GLN A 1 11.14 23.68 8.64
C GLN A 1 10.82 22.33 8.02
N GLY A 2 11.32 22.06 6.81
CA GLY A 2 11.04 20.83 6.05
C GLY A 2 12.20 19.84 6.13
N LEU A 3 12.30 18.94 5.14
CA LEU A 3 13.35 17.91 5.07
C LEU A 3 14.72 18.43 4.58
N HIS A 4 14.84 19.70 4.19
CA HIS A 4 16.09 20.25 3.65
C HIS A 4 17.28 20.09 4.61
N GLY A 5 18.36 19.49 4.10
CA GLY A 5 19.60 19.26 4.85
C GLY A 5 19.62 17.97 5.69
N LEU A 6 18.56 17.16 5.64
CA LEU A 6 18.49 15.84 6.28
C LEU A 6 18.56 14.75 5.21
N ASP A 7 19.41 13.75 5.43
CA ASP A 7 19.39 12.51 4.64
C ASP A 7 18.28 11.58 5.17
N LEU A 8 17.03 11.96 4.87
CA LEU A 8 15.83 11.28 5.34
C LEU A 8 14.81 11.15 4.19
N THR A 9 14.25 9.95 4.04
CA THR A 9 13.07 9.73 3.21
C THR A 9 11.88 9.33 4.07
N VAL A 10 10.76 10.04 3.92
CA VAL A 10 9.48 9.73 4.55
C VAL A 10 8.61 8.97 3.56
N VAL A 11 8.09 7.82 3.98
CA VAL A 11 7.06 7.09 3.22
C VAL A 11 5.70 7.38 3.82
N ALA A 12 4.75 7.81 2.99
CA ALA A 12 3.40 8.15 3.41
C ALA A 12 2.35 7.58 2.45
N GLY A 13 1.14 7.31 2.96
CA GLY A 13 -0.02 7.01 2.12
C GLY A 13 -0.59 8.28 1.48
N ALA A 14 -1.01 8.20 0.22
CA ALA A 14 -1.64 9.30 -0.50
C ALA A 14 -2.64 8.78 -1.54
N ALA A 15 -3.41 9.69 -2.13
CA ALA A 15 -4.25 9.40 -3.29
C ALA A 15 -3.81 10.27 -4.48
N VAL A 16 -3.60 9.65 -5.64
CA VAL A 16 -3.39 10.37 -6.91
C VAL A 16 -4.71 10.38 -7.65
N ILE A 17 -5.33 11.55 -7.79
CA ILE A 17 -6.68 11.72 -8.31
C ILE A 17 -6.62 12.20 -9.76
N ASP A 18 -7.49 11.65 -10.60
CA ASP A 18 -7.76 12.12 -11.96
C ASP A 18 -9.27 12.22 -12.23
N GLU A 19 -9.65 12.58 -13.45
CA GLU A 19 -11.06 12.76 -13.84
C GLU A 19 -11.91 11.48 -13.69
N ARG A 20 -11.29 10.30 -13.76
CA ARG A 20 -11.98 9.00 -13.78
C ARG A 20 -11.96 8.30 -12.42
N GLY A 21 -11.09 8.71 -11.50
CA GLY A 21 -11.00 8.12 -10.17
C GLY A 21 -9.68 8.44 -9.48
N TYR A 22 -9.13 7.46 -8.76
CA TYR A 22 -7.85 7.66 -8.06
C TYR A 22 -7.02 6.37 -7.97
N ASP A 23 -5.71 6.53 -7.82
CA ASP A 23 -4.82 5.50 -7.30
C ASP A 23 -4.65 5.72 -5.79
N ASN A 24 -4.77 4.66 -5.00
CA ASN A 24 -4.30 4.64 -3.63
C ASN A 24 -2.80 4.26 -3.64
N VAL A 25 -1.95 5.11 -3.08
CA VAL A 25 -0.49 5.01 -3.28
C VAL A 25 0.29 5.15 -1.99
N MET A 26 1.50 4.60 -1.99
CA MET A 26 2.58 5.08 -1.12
C MET A 26 3.48 6.03 -1.90
N VAL A 27 3.81 7.16 -1.29
CA VAL A 27 4.78 8.13 -1.81
C VAL A 27 6.04 8.13 -0.95
N ALA A 28 7.19 8.29 -1.59
CA ALA A 28 8.46 8.57 -0.94
C ALA A 28 8.74 10.07 -1.09
N ILE A 29 9.09 10.73 0.02
CA ILE A 29 9.35 12.17 0.08
C ILE A 29 10.71 12.38 0.76
N SER A 30 11.66 13.01 0.06
CA SER A 30 12.97 13.39 0.55
C SER A 30 13.14 14.93 0.50
N ALA A 31 14.35 15.42 0.78
CA ALA A 31 14.68 16.84 0.64
C ALA A 31 14.58 17.35 -0.81
N ASP A 32 14.81 16.47 -1.78
CA ASP A 32 15.00 16.84 -3.19
C ASP A 32 13.88 16.32 -4.10
N GLU A 33 13.16 15.27 -3.68
CA GLU A 33 12.11 14.66 -4.49
C GLU A 33 10.89 14.20 -3.70
N ALA A 34 9.74 14.17 -4.40
CA ALA A 34 8.56 13.43 -3.97
C ALA A 34 8.09 12.58 -5.15
N ARG A 35 7.97 11.27 -4.94
CA ARG A 35 7.58 10.33 -6.00
C ARG A 35 6.61 9.27 -5.51
N VAL A 36 5.75 8.79 -6.41
CA VAL A 36 4.93 7.60 -6.13
C VAL A 36 5.86 6.39 -6.08
N LEU A 37 5.96 5.81 -4.89
CA LEU A 37 6.77 4.63 -4.62
C LEU A 37 6.02 3.36 -5.03
N TYR A 38 4.73 3.26 -4.71
CA TYR A 38 3.92 2.08 -4.98
C TYR A 38 2.45 2.45 -5.19
N ARG A 39 1.75 1.72 -6.06
CA ARG A 39 0.30 1.86 -6.29
C ARG A 39 -0.39 0.57 -5.82
N GLU A 40 -1.47 0.72 -5.05
CA GLU A 40 -2.26 -0.41 -4.56
C GLU A 40 -2.69 -1.30 -5.73
N ARG A 41 -2.36 -2.59 -5.63
CA ARG A 41 -2.70 -3.58 -6.65
C ARG A 41 -4.15 -4.01 -6.51
N MET A 42 -4.62 -4.19 -5.26
CA MET A 42 -5.97 -4.64 -4.98
C MET A 42 -6.65 -3.81 -3.89
N PRO A 43 -7.40 -2.76 -4.28
CA PRO A 43 -8.27 -2.03 -3.34
C PRO A 43 -9.46 -2.88 -2.89
N VAL A 44 -10.11 -2.47 -1.79
CA VAL A 44 -11.29 -3.17 -1.26
C VAL A 44 -12.40 -3.25 -2.32
N PRO A 45 -12.87 -4.45 -2.71
CA PRO A 45 -13.97 -4.60 -3.64
C PRO A 45 -15.24 -3.91 -3.16
N VAL A 46 -16.08 -3.47 -4.11
CA VAL A 46 -17.41 -2.87 -3.84
C VAL A 46 -17.36 -1.47 -3.21
N SER A 47 -16.45 -1.22 -2.28
CA SER A 47 -16.28 0.10 -1.65
C SER A 47 -15.28 0.97 -2.42
N MET A 48 -14.01 0.57 -2.46
CA MET A 48 -12.96 1.33 -3.14
C MET A 48 -12.95 0.99 -4.62
N TRP A 49 -12.78 -0.28 -4.97
CA TRP A 49 -12.74 -0.74 -6.35
C TRP A 49 -14.13 -1.12 -6.84
N GLN A 50 -14.63 -0.36 -7.82
CA GLN A 50 -15.96 -0.51 -8.41
C GLN A 50 -15.89 -0.46 -9.94
N PRO A 51 -15.32 -1.48 -10.62
CA PRO A 51 -15.07 -1.45 -12.06
C PRO A 51 -16.34 -1.27 -12.91
N TRP A 52 -17.51 -1.66 -12.38
CA TRP A 52 -18.80 -1.53 -13.07
C TRP A 52 -19.31 -0.09 -13.18
N ARG A 53 -18.76 0.88 -12.44
CA ARG A 53 -19.20 2.29 -12.52
C ARG A 53 -19.08 2.84 -13.94
N ALA A 54 -18.00 2.46 -14.64
CA ALA A 54 -17.76 2.83 -16.03
C ALA A 54 -18.86 2.33 -16.98
N TRP A 55 -19.46 1.16 -16.71
CA TRP A 55 -20.56 0.63 -17.52
C TRP A 55 -21.83 1.47 -17.44
N PHE A 56 -21.99 2.23 -16.37
CA PHE A 56 -23.13 3.13 -16.15
C PHE A 56 -22.76 4.61 -16.37
N GLY A 57 -21.61 4.90 -17.01
CA GLY A 57 -21.16 6.26 -17.26
C GLY A 57 -20.86 7.06 -15.98
N ARG A 58 -20.45 6.37 -14.90
CA ARG A 58 -20.09 6.99 -13.63
C ARG A 58 -18.58 6.90 -13.42
N ASP A 59 -17.98 8.03 -13.06
CA ASP A 59 -16.57 8.10 -12.65
C ASP A 59 -16.40 7.84 -11.15
N GLY A 60 -15.15 7.67 -10.73
CA GLY A 60 -14.74 7.48 -9.35
C GLY A 60 -14.37 6.04 -8.98
N GLY A 61 -13.88 5.88 -7.76
CA GLY A 61 -13.35 4.61 -7.25
C GLY A 61 -11.83 4.51 -7.39
N ALA A 62 -11.25 3.61 -6.58
CA ALA A 62 -9.84 3.27 -6.64
C ALA A 62 -9.58 2.35 -7.84
N ARG A 63 -8.47 2.57 -8.54
CA ARG A 63 -7.98 1.68 -9.58
C ARG A 63 -7.26 0.48 -8.98
N ALA A 64 -7.44 -0.70 -9.56
CA ALA A 64 -6.71 -1.92 -9.20
C ALA A 64 -5.52 -2.10 -10.13
N ASN A 65 -4.30 -2.02 -9.59
CA ASN A 65 -3.06 -2.22 -10.34
C ASN A 65 -2.64 -3.70 -10.29
N LEU A 66 -3.52 -4.62 -10.70
CA LEU A 66 -3.41 -6.08 -10.49
C LEU A 66 -2.09 -6.72 -10.99
N PHE A 67 -1.39 -6.09 -11.93
CA PHE A 67 -0.13 -6.61 -12.49
C PHE A 67 1.06 -5.69 -12.25
N ALA A 68 0.91 -4.67 -11.40
CA ALA A 68 2.02 -3.79 -11.07
C ALA A 68 3.11 -4.51 -10.26
N ASN A 69 4.30 -3.91 -10.27
CA ASN A 69 5.49 -4.47 -9.62
C ASN A 69 5.19 -4.73 -8.13
N PRO A 70 5.35 -5.98 -7.64
CA PRO A 70 5.00 -6.35 -6.28
C PRO A 70 6.04 -5.93 -5.22
N VAL A 71 7.22 -5.44 -5.65
CA VAL A 71 8.29 -4.91 -4.81
C VAL A 71 8.86 -3.63 -5.42
N VAL A 72 9.45 -2.77 -4.60
CA VAL A 72 10.04 -1.50 -5.06
C VAL A 72 11.30 -1.21 -4.28
N ASP A 73 12.25 -0.52 -4.91
CA ASP A 73 13.49 -0.11 -4.25
C ASP A 73 13.33 1.27 -3.61
N LEU A 74 13.64 1.34 -2.32
CA LEU A 74 13.73 2.57 -1.53
C LEU A 74 15.18 2.73 -1.11
N SER A 75 15.90 3.63 -1.79
CA SER A 75 17.37 3.69 -1.75
C SER A 75 17.97 2.33 -2.14
N GLU A 76 18.77 1.71 -1.28
CA GLU A 76 19.38 0.39 -1.53
C GLU A 76 18.55 -0.77 -0.95
N THR A 77 17.38 -0.50 -0.37
CA THR A 77 16.54 -1.51 0.28
C THR A 77 15.35 -1.88 -0.59
N ARG A 78 15.23 -3.17 -0.92
CA ARG A 78 14.04 -3.70 -1.59
C ARG A 78 12.92 -3.93 -0.59
N ILE A 79 11.83 -3.19 -0.76
CA ILE A 79 10.66 -3.30 0.10
C ILE A 79 9.53 -4.06 -0.58
N ALA A 80 8.72 -4.77 0.21
CA ALA A 80 7.42 -5.31 -0.16
C ALA A 80 6.32 -4.44 0.44
N PRO A 81 5.74 -3.50 -0.32
CA PRO A 81 4.68 -2.64 0.17
C PRO A 81 3.34 -3.40 0.18
N LEU A 82 2.61 -3.31 1.29
CA LEU A 82 1.25 -3.88 1.42
C LEU A 82 0.29 -2.82 1.98
N ILE A 83 -0.66 -2.38 1.16
CA ILE A 83 -1.67 -1.39 1.54
C ILE A 83 -2.93 -2.10 2.02
N CYS A 84 -3.34 -1.81 3.26
CA CYS A 84 -4.66 -2.09 3.81
C CYS A 84 -5.17 -3.51 3.51
N TYR A 85 -6.07 -3.63 2.53
CA TYR A 85 -6.73 -4.88 2.15
C TYR A 85 -5.75 -5.92 1.60
N GLU A 86 -4.65 -5.49 0.98
CA GLU A 86 -3.60 -6.38 0.45
C GLU A 86 -2.98 -7.29 1.51
N GLN A 87 -3.02 -6.87 2.78
CA GLN A 87 -2.49 -7.63 3.91
C GLN A 87 -3.33 -8.89 4.20
N LEU A 88 -4.60 -8.91 3.77
CA LEU A 88 -5.56 -9.98 4.06
C LEU A 88 -5.63 -11.04 2.95
N ILE A 89 -5.15 -10.72 1.75
CA ILE A 89 -5.28 -11.55 0.56
C ILE A 89 -3.97 -12.24 0.22
N VAL A 90 -4.07 -13.47 -0.29
CA VAL A 90 -2.91 -14.35 -0.50
C VAL A 90 -1.99 -13.84 -1.60
N TRP A 91 -2.56 -13.51 -2.77
CA TRP A 91 -1.78 -13.24 -3.97
C TRP A 91 -0.79 -12.06 -3.82
N PRO A 92 -1.15 -10.87 -3.29
CA PRO A 92 -0.20 -9.76 -3.25
C PRO A 92 0.99 -10.06 -2.36
N ALA A 93 0.75 -10.61 -1.17
CA ALA A 93 1.78 -10.97 -0.21
C ALA A 93 2.68 -12.08 -0.77
N PHE A 94 2.08 -13.18 -1.26
CA PHE A 94 2.84 -14.30 -1.80
C PHE A 94 3.69 -13.88 -3.01
N GLN A 95 3.11 -13.12 -3.94
CA GLN A 95 3.84 -12.62 -5.12
C GLN A 95 5.01 -11.73 -4.70
N SER A 96 4.82 -10.77 -3.78
CA SER A 96 5.92 -9.91 -3.31
C SER A 96 7.08 -10.72 -2.74
N MET A 97 6.77 -11.80 -2.01
CA MET A 97 7.79 -12.66 -1.38
C MET A 97 8.60 -13.48 -2.38
N LEU A 98 8.04 -13.81 -3.55
CA LEU A 98 8.79 -14.46 -4.64
C LEU A 98 9.94 -13.60 -5.18
N HIS A 99 9.92 -12.29 -4.91
CA HIS A 99 10.98 -11.37 -5.30
C HIS A 99 12.02 -11.11 -4.19
N SER A 100 11.96 -11.87 -3.09
CA SER A 100 12.90 -11.81 -1.97
C SER A 100 13.11 -10.38 -1.44
N PRO A 101 12.06 -9.71 -0.95
CA PRO A 101 12.17 -8.39 -0.34
C PRO A 101 12.96 -8.48 0.97
N GLU A 102 13.64 -7.40 1.32
CA GLU A 102 14.39 -7.30 2.58
C GLU A 102 13.47 -6.94 3.76
N ILE A 103 12.37 -6.24 3.48
CA ILE A 103 11.41 -5.80 4.51
C ILE A 103 10.00 -5.64 3.92
N VAL A 104 8.99 -5.97 4.73
CA VAL A 104 7.59 -5.63 4.47
C VAL A 104 7.28 -4.25 5.03
N VAL A 105 6.67 -3.39 4.22
CA VAL A 105 6.15 -2.09 4.65
C VAL A 105 4.63 -2.13 4.55
N ALA A 106 3.98 -2.36 5.68
CA ALA A 106 2.53 -2.47 5.76
C ALA A 106 1.90 -1.17 6.24
N THR A 107 0.97 -0.62 5.46
CA THR A 107 0.24 0.60 5.83
C THR A 107 -1.26 0.36 5.84
N GLY A 108 -2.00 1.00 6.73
CA GLY A 108 -3.45 0.85 6.79
C GLY A 108 -4.13 2.10 7.35
N ASN A 109 -5.42 2.22 7.07
CA ASN A 109 -6.23 3.31 7.60
C ASN A 109 -7.51 2.76 8.22
N GLY A 110 -7.57 2.75 9.55
CA GLY A 110 -8.59 2.14 10.37
C GLY A 110 -9.68 3.09 10.86
N TRP A 111 -9.61 4.38 10.54
CA TRP A 111 -10.51 5.40 11.10
C TRP A 111 -12.01 5.06 10.95
N TRP A 112 -12.40 4.50 9.80
CA TRP A 112 -13.78 4.14 9.47
C TRP A 112 -14.22 2.81 10.09
N THR A 113 -13.28 2.09 10.73
CA THR A 113 -13.47 0.77 11.35
C THR A 113 -13.35 0.82 12.87
N ALA A 114 -13.37 2.02 13.46
CA ALA A 114 -13.25 2.21 14.91
C ALA A 114 -14.27 1.35 15.66
N GLY A 115 -13.80 0.62 16.68
CA GLY A 115 -14.63 -0.31 17.46
C GLY A 115 -14.84 -1.69 16.83
N THR A 116 -14.19 -2.00 15.71
CA THR A 116 -14.17 -3.34 15.10
C THR A 116 -12.79 -3.99 15.19
N SER A 117 -12.70 -5.28 14.87
CA SER A 117 -11.43 -6.04 14.84
C SER A 117 -10.65 -5.89 13.52
N ILE A 118 -11.07 -5.04 12.59
CA ILE A 118 -10.49 -4.99 11.23
C ILE A 118 -9.00 -4.64 11.27
N VAL A 119 -8.60 -3.62 12.02
CA VAL A 119 -7.19 -3.20 12.14
C VAL A 119 -6.35 -4.29 12.82
N ASP A 120 -6.89 -4.93 13.85
CA ASP A 120 -6.18 -6.01 14.56
C ASP A 120 -5.96 -7.22 13.65
N ILE A 121 -6.97 -7.58 12.86
CA ILE A 121 -6.86 -8.65 11.86
C ILE A 121 -5.82 -8.27 10.80
N GLN A 122 -5.82 -7.03 10.30
CA GLN A 122 -4.82 -6.56 9.34
C GLN A 122 -3.39 -6.68 9.88
N ARG A 123 -3.14 -6.18 11.10
CA ARG A 123 -1.82 -6.30 11.76
C ARG A 123 -1.43 -7.76 11.96
N ALA A 124 -2.36 -8.61 12.40
CA ALA A 124 -2.11 -10.03 12.60
C ALA A 124 -1.78 -10.74 11.28
N SER A 125 -2.53 -10.47 10.21
CA SER A 125 -2.29 -11.03 8.89
C SER A 125 -0.97 -10.57 8.29
N ALA A 126 -0.64 -9.28 8.35
CA ALA A 126 0.65 -8.76 7.89
C ALA A 126 1.83 -9.39 8.66
N THR A 127 1.69 -9.53 9.97
CA THR A 127 2.68 -10.21 10.82
C THR A 127 2.81 -11.69 10.46
N ALA A 128 1.70 -12.37 10.15
CA ALA A 128 1.73 -13.77 9.75
C ALA A 128 2.48 -13.97 8.43
N TRP A 129 2.27 -13.09 7.44
CA TRP A 129 3.02 -13.12 6.18
C TRP A 129 4.52 -12.89 6.41
N ALA A 130 4.88 -11.86 7.17
CA ALA A 130 6.27 -11.57 7.54
C ALA A 130 6.95 -12.78 8.20
N LYS A 131 6.27 -13.41 9.18
CA LYS A 131 6.77 -14.61 9.86
C LYS A 131 6.90 -15.81 8.95
N LEU A 132 5.92 -16.05 8.06
CA LEU A 132 5.93 -17.18 7.14
C LEU A 132 7.16 -17.17 6.22
N PHE A 133 7.59 -16.00 5.79
CA PHE A 133 8.73 -15.83 4.88
C PHE A 133 10.04 -15.41 5.58
N GLY A 134 10.03 -15.28 6.90
CA GLY A 134 11.21 -14.84 7.65
C GLY A 134 11.66 -13.40 7.31
N THR A 135 10.73 -12.56 6.86
CA THR A 135 10.99 -11.19 6.42
C THR A 135 10.64 -10.21 7.53
N PRO A 136 11.53 -9.26 7.89
CA PRO A 136 11.20 -8.14 8.78
C PRO A 136 9.97 -7.36 8.32
N ILE A 137 9.28 -6.69 9.25
CA ILE A 137 8.11 -5.87 8.94
C ILE A 137 8.10 -4.57 9.75
N VAL A 138 7.72 -3.48 9.09
CA VAL A 138 7.30 -2.23 9.72
C VAL A 138 5.86 -1.92 9.35
N MET A 139 5.14 -1.31 10.29
CA MET A 139 3.70 -1.07 10.19
C MET A 139 3.36 0.38 10.55
N ALA A 140 2.50 1.02 9.75
CA ALA A 140 1.92 2.32 10.06
C ALA A 140 0.40 2.29 9.85
N PHE A 141 -0.37 2.60 10.90
CA PHE A 141 -1.83 2.62 10.86
C PHE A 141 -2.36 3.87 11.53
N ASN A 142 -3.41 4.43 10.94
CA ASN A 142 -4.24 5.49 11.50
C ASN A 142 -5.51 4.91 12.14
#